data_AF-A0A158DQ26-F1
#
_entry.id   AF-A0A158DQ26-F1
#
_cell.length_a   1.000
_cell.length_b   1.000
_cell.length_c   1.000
_cell.angle_alpha   90.00
_cell.angle_beta   90.00
_cell.angle_gamma   90.00
#
_symmetry.space_group_name_H-M   'P 1'
#
loop_
_entity.id
_entity.type
_entity.pdbx_description
1 polymer ?
#
loop_
_entity_poly.entity_id
_entity_poly.type
_entity_poly.pdbx_seq_one_letter_code
_entity_poly.pdbx_strand_id
1 'polypeptide(L)'
;MIRYELVEIPKALLLEAANCELKVCTDSTQNPQPGYGYVKDAIGQLKYALYFDGGTERKLQIKHLRKDLCKVHATWAFSLPTA
;
A
#
# COMPACT_ATOMS: atom_id res chain seq x y z
N MET A 1 3.11 25.42 -2.24
CA MET A 1 2.29 24.84 -3.33
C MET A 1 1.95 23.42 -2.94
N ILE A 2 0.67 23.08 -2.83
CA ILE A 2 0.21 21.72 -2.50
C ILE A 2 -0.06 20.98 -3.82
N ARG A 3 0.48 19.77 -3.97
CA ARG A 3 0.36 18.98 -5.19
C ARG A 3 -0.43 17.71 -4.92
N TYR A 4 -1.42 17.43 -5.76
CA TYR A 4 -2.25 16.23 -5.70
C TYR A 4 -2.16 15.47 -7.01
N GLU A 5 -2.36 14.16 -6.94
CA GLU A 5 -2.36 13.25 -8.09
C GLU A 5 -3.56 12.32 -8.00
N LEU A 6 -4.21 12.07 -9.14
CA LEU A 6 -5.20 11.00 -9.27
C LEU A 6 -4.46 9.77 -9.80
N VAL A 7 -4.27 8.79 -8.91
CA VAL A 7 -3.47 7.60 -9.19
C VAL A 7 -4.40 6.39 -9.26
N GLU A 8 -4.30 5.65 -10.35
CA GLU A 8 -4.90 4.32 -10.51
C GLU A 8 -3.87 3.25 -10.20
N ILE A 9 -4.27 2.28 -9.39
CA ILE A 9 -3.51 1.05 -9.15
C ILE A 9 -4.01 -0.01 -10.14
N PRO A 10 -3.15 -0.55 -11.03
CA PRO A 10 -3.58 -1.58 -11.97
C PRO A 10 -4.10 -2.82 -11.24
N LYS A 11 -5.26 -3.34 -11.66
CA LYS A 11 -5.83 -4.58 -11.10
C LYS A 11 -4.83 -5.75 -11.20
N ALA A 12 -4.13 -5.87 -12.31
CA ALA A 12 -3.13 -6.91 -12.53
C ALA A 12 -2.01 -6.87 -11.48
N LEU A 13 -1.58 -5.67 -11.07
CA LEU A 13 -0.58 -5.49 -10.02
C LEU A 13 -1.12 -6.02 -8.68
N LEU A 14 -2.37 -5.72 -8.33
CA LEU A 14 -2.98 -6.20 -7.08
C LEU A 14 -3.19 -7.72 -7.06
N LEU A 15 -3.47 -8.33 -8.21
CA LEU A 15 -3.64 -9.78 -8.34
C LEU A 15 -2.34 -10.56 -8.11
N GLU A 16 -1.18 -9.93 -8.19
CA GLU A 16 0.10 -10.58 -7.85
C GLU A 16 0.16 -11.01 -6.37
N ALA A 17 -0.64 -10.41 -5.49
CA ALA A 17 -0.77 -10.85 -4.10
C ALA A 17 -1.46 -12.22 -3.93
N ALA A 18 -1.99 -12.84 -5.00
CA ALA A 18 -2.69 -14.13 -4.90
C ALA A 18 -1.87 -15.23 -4.20
N ASN A 19 -0.54 -15.16 -4.30
CA ASN A 19 0.39 -16.13 -3.69
C ASN A 19 1.18 -15.53 -2.52
N CYS A 20 0.80 -14.37 -1.96
CA CYS A 20 1.55 -13.78 -0.87
C CYS A 20 1.36 -14.55 0.44
N GLU A 21 2.46 -14.84 1.13
CA GLU A 21 2.41 -15.47 2.45
C GLU A 21 2.07 -14.44 3.53
N LEU A 22 1.17 -14.81 4.45
CA LEU A 22 0.89 -14.03 5.64
C LEU A 22 2.00 -14.22 6.67
N LYS A 23 2.76 -13.16 6.93
CA LYS A 23 3.74 -13.09 8.01
C LYS A 23 3.11 -12.37 9.20
N VAL A 24 2.78 -13.12 10.24
CA VAL A 24 2.25 -12.58 11.50
C VAL A 24 3.35 -11.79 12.21
N CYS A 25 3.03 -10.60 12.70
CA CYS A 25 3.93 -9.80 13.52
C CYS A 25 3.89 -10.30 14.97
N THR A 26 4.68 -11.32 15.27
CA THR A 26 4.72 -11.95 16.60
C THR A 26 5.15 -11.01 17.72
N ASP A 27 5.88 -9.95 17.36
CA ASP A 27 6.40 -8.95 18.31
C ASP A 27 5.41 -7.78 18.51
N SER A 28 4.24 -7.82 17.86
CA SER A 28 3.21 -6.79 18.05
C SER A 28 2.53 -6.96 19.40
N THR A 29 2.29 -5.83 20.07
CA THR A 29 1.51 -5.75 21.31
C THR A 29 0.00 -5.79 21.06
N GLN A 30 -0.44 -5.71 19.80
CA GLN A 30 -1.86 -5.82 19.44
C GLN A 30 -2.37 -7.26 19.60
N ASN A 31 -3.64 -7.38 19.99
CA ASN A 31 -4.32 -8.66 20.09
C ASN A 31 -5.74 -8.58 19.48
N PRO A 32 -6.04 -9.32 18.40
CA PRO A 32 -5.13 -10.22 17.67
C PRO A 32 -3.93 -9.52 17.01
N GLN A 33 -2.88 -10.29 16.75
CA GLN A 33 -1.67 -9.77 16.12
C GLN A 33 -1.94 -9.44 14.64
N PRO A 34 -1.42 -8.32 14.12
CA PRO A 34 -1.51 -8.01 12.71
C PRO A 34 -0.57 -8.92 11.89
N GLY A 35 -0.73 -8.89 10.58
CA GLY A 35 0.18 -9.56 9.67
C GLY A 35 0.49 -8.76 8.42
N TYR A 36 1.52 -9.20 7.71
CA TYR A 36 1.95 -8.62 6.44
C TYR A 36 2.05 -9.67 5.35
N GLY A 37 1.57 -9.33 4.15
CA GLY A 37 1.91 -10.01 2.90
C GLY A 37 2.83 -9.10 2.08
N TYR A 38 3.90 -9.65 1.51
CA TYR A 38 4.86 -8.86 0.73
C TYR A 38 4.80 -9.28 -0.74
N VAL A 39 4.56 -8.33 -1.64
CA VAL A 39 4.59 -8.56 -3.08
C VAL A 39 5.86 -7.95 -3.64
N LYS A 40 6.71 -8.79 -4.23
CA LYS A 40 8.05 -8.41 -4.71
C LYS A 40 8.18 -8.71 -6.20
N ASP A 41 9.04 -7.97 -6.88
CA ASP A 41 9.44 -8.31 -8.24
C ASP A 41 10.48 -9.45 -8.29
N ALA A 42 10.89 -9.83 -9.50
CA ALA A 42 11.81 -10.94 -9.73
C ALA A 42 13.21 -10.72 -9.11
N ILE A 43 13.59 -9.47 -8.85
CA ILE A 43 14.86 -9.12 -8.19
C ILE A 43 14.69 -8.89 -6.68
N GLY A 44 13.49 -9.16 -6.15
CA GLY A 44 13.19 -9.08 -4.72
C GLY A 44 12.85 -7.69 -4.21
N GLN A 45 12.71 -6.67 -5.07
CA GLN A 45 12.28 -5.34 -4.64
C GLN A 45 10.78 -5.33 -4.35
N LEU A 46 10.41 -4.63 -3.27
CA LEU A 46 9.03 -4.55 -2.83
C LEU A 46 8.21 -3.73 -3.83
N LYS A 47 7.15 -4.31 -4.39
CA LYS A 47 6.13 -3.60 -5.18
C LYS A 47 5.12 -2.91 -4.26
N TYR A 48 4.60 -3.65 -3.29
CA TYR A 48 3.75 -3.18 -2.20
C TYR A 48 3.66 -4.25 -1.11
N ALA A 49 3.13 -3.86 0.05
CA ALA A 49 2.78 -4.76 1.13
C ALA A 49 1.27 -4.70 1.41
N LEU A 50 0.70 -5.85 1.74
CA LEU A 50 -0.61 -5.96 2.36
C LEU A 50 -0.42 -5.95 3.87
N TYR A 51 -1.07 -5.04 4.56
CA TYR A 51 -1.14 -5.03 6.02
C TYR A 51 -2.53 -5.47 6.46
N PHE A 52 -2.57 -6.60 7.15
CA PHE A 52 -3.77 -7.19 7.72
C PHE A 52 -3.87 -6.72 9.16
N ASP A 53 -4.79 -5.80 9.42
CA ASP A 53 -4.96 -5.24 10.75
C ASP A 53 -5.51 -6.30 11.71
N GLY A 54 -4.87 -6.42 12.88
CA GLY A 54 -5.29 -7.29 13.96
C GLY A 54 -6.36 -6.66 14.87
N GLY A 55 -6.86 -5.46 14.57
CA GLY A 55 -7.90 -4.80 15.35
C GLY A 55 -9.31 -5.34 15.10
N THR A 56 -10.29 -4.77 15.80
CA THR A 56 -11.71 -5.13 15.66
C THR A 56 -12.27 -4.82 14.27
N GLU A 57 -11.76 -3.78 13.60
CA GLU A 57 -12.21 -3.39 12.27
C GLU A 57 -11.68 -4.31 11.16
N ARG A 58 -10.60 -5.07 11.42
CA ARG A 58 -9.98 -6.05 10.48
C ARG A 58 -9.77 -5.49 9.07
N LYS A 59 -9.23 -4.28 8.99
CA LYS A 59 -8.98 -3.58 7.73
C LYS A 59 -7.77 -4.17 7.01
N LEU A 60 -7.88 -4.32 5.69
CA LEU A 60 -6.75 -4.55 4.80
C LEU A 60 -6.24 -3.21 4.30
N GLN A 61 -4.94 -2.95 4.46
CA GLN A 61 -4.29 -1.77 3.92
C GLN A 61 -3.23 -2.17 2.89
N ILE A 62 -3.11 -1.37 1.83
CA ILE A 62 -1.96 -1.44 0.93
C ILE A 62 -0.92 -0.43 1.46
N LYS A 63 0.29 -0.90 1.76
CA LYS A 63 1.40 -0.08 2.25
C LYS A 63 2.57 -0.11 1.26
N HIS A 64 3.37 0.95 1.27
CA HIS A 64 4.61 1.05 0.50
C HIS A 64 4.43 0.75 -1.01
N LEU A 65 3.29 1.16 -1.59
CA LEU A 65 3.03 0.98 -3.01
C LEU A 65 4.01 1.82 -3.84
N ARG A 66 4.74 1.15 -4.72
CA ARG A 66 5.58 1.76 -5.73
C ARG A 66 4.72 2.47 -6.77
N LYS A 67 4.73 3.81 -6.72
CA LYS A 67 3.94 4.66 -7.62
C LYS A 67 4.36 4.52 -9.10
N ASP A 68 5.61 4.15 -9.37
CA ASP A 68 6.11 3.87 -10.72
C ASP A 68 5.42 2.66 -11.39
N LEU A 69 4.75 1.81 -10.60
CA LEU A 69 3.92 0.70 -11.09
C LEU A 69 2.44 1.09 -11.27
N CYS A 70 2.10 2.36 -11.04
CA CYS A 70 0.75 2.90 -11.10
C CYS A 70 0.58 3.87 -12.27
N LYS A 71 -0.66 4.22 -12.60
CA LYS A 71 -0.98 5.21 -13.63
C LYS A 71 -1.45 6.51 -13.00
N VAL A 72 -0.74 7.61 -13.28
CA VAL A 72 -1.19 8.95 -12.92
C VAL A 72 -2.09 9.47 -14.03
N HIS A 73 -3.35 9.73 -13.72
CA HIS A 73 -4.33 10.24 -14.68
C HIS A 73 -4.40 11.76 -14.71
N ALA A 74 -4.18 12.41 -13.56
CA ALA A 74 -4.24 13.85 -13.44
C ALA A 74 -3.36 14.36 -12.30
N THR A 75 -2.95 15.62 -12.41
CA THR A 75 -2.15 16.32 -11.39
C THR A 75 -2.76 17.70 -11.14
N TRP A 76 -2.85 18.11 -9.89
CA TRP A 76 -3.27 19.45 -9.48
C TRP A 76 -2.18 20.12 -8.66
N ALA A 77 -2.08 21.44 -8.77
CA ALA A 77 -1.20 22.25 -7.95
C ALA A 77 -1.96 23.47 -7.44
N PHE A 78 -2.01 23.64 -6.13
CA PHE A 78 -2.69 24.74 -5.46
C PHE A 78 -1.67 25.64 -4.75
N SER A 79 -1.78 26.94 -4.97
CA SER A 79 -1.07 27.93 -4.15
C SER A 79 -1.83 28.09 -2.84
N LEU A 80 -1.10 28.17 -1.72
CA LEU A 80 -1.73 28.59 -0.47
C LEU A 80 -2.11 30.08 -0.60
N PRO A 81 -3.24 30.52 -0.01
CA PRO A 81 -3.53 31.94 0.06
C PRO A 81 -2.34 32.66 0.69
N THR A 82 -1.87 33.72 0.05
CA THR A 82 -0.91 34.62 0.69
C THR A 82 -1.70 35.44 1.69
N ALA A 83 -1.23 35.49 2.94
CA ALA A 83 -1.85 36.27 4.00
C ALA A 83 -1.91 37.76 3.67
#